data_AF-A0A6P1AM46-F1
#
_entry.id   AF-A0A6P1AM46-F1
#
_cell.length_a   1.000
_cell.length_b   1.000
_cell.length_c   1.000
_cell.angle_alpha   90.00
_cell.angle_beta   90.00
_cell.angle_gamma   90.00
#
_symmetry.space_group_name_H-M   'P 1'
#
loop_
_entity.id
_entity.type
_entity.pdbx_description
1 polymer ?
#
loop_
_entity_poly.entity_id
_entity_poly.type
_entity_poly.pdbx_seq_one_letter_code
_entity_poly.pdbx_strand_id
1 'polypeptide(L)'
;MSILITDLNFIRAFSQSLYLEFDATESDEAIEEAISVESLVEMMLYSDMTVEDYLEAVEPILNDCELLMDDYLVTVEDNLCAILSGI
;
A
#
# COMPACT_ATOMS: atom_id res chain seq x y z
N MET A 1 -22.05 1.65 -1.37
CA MET A 1 -21.95 3.12 -1.34
C MET A 1 -20.54 3.43 -1.82
N SER A 2 -20.37 3.91 -3.05
CA SER A 2 -19.04 4.22 -3.59
C SER A 2 -18.63 5.61 -3.13
N ILE A 3 -17.57 5.69 -2.34
CA ILE A 3 -16.95 6.97 -1.99
C ILE A 3 -16.15 7.38 -3.24
N LEU A 4 -16.69 8.33 -4.01
CA LEU A 4 -15.95 8.93 -5.11
C LEU A 4 -14.98 9.94 -4.49
N ILE A 5 -13.75 9.50 -4.25
CA ILE A 5 -12.68 10.35 -3.75
C ILE A 5 -12.27 11.27 -4.91
N THR A 6 -12.75 12.52 -4.89
CA THR A 6 -12.37 13.56 -5.87
C THR A 6 -11.20 14.43 -5.40
N ASP A 7 -10.77 14.26 -4.14
CA ASP A 7 -9.66 15.01 -3.57
C ASP A 7 -8.33 14.31 -3.91
N LEU A 8 -7.57 14.92 -4.82
CA LEU A 8 -6.23 14.47 -5.20
C LEU A 8 -5.27 14.37 -4.00
N ASN A 9 -5.44 15.19 -2.96
CA ASN A 9 -4.61 15.09 -1.75
C ASN A 9 -4.97 13.84 -0.96
N PHE A 10 -6.25 13.50 -0.87
CA PHE A 10 -6.67 12.25 -0.24
C PHE A 10 -6.15 11.04 -1.01
N ILE A 11 -6.25 11.04 -2.35
CA ILE A 11 -5.71 9.95 -3.19
C ILE A 11 -4.21 9.78 -2.93
N ARG A 12 -3.46 10.89 -2.90
CA ARG A 12 -2.02 10.87 -2.65
C ARG A 12 -1.66 10.41 -1.25
N ALA A 13 -2.45 10.77 -0.24
CA ALA A 13 -2.18 10.33 1.13
C ALA A 13 -2.58 8.86 1.32
N PHE A 14 -3.70 8.43 0.73
CA PHE A 14 -4.11 7.03 0.69
C PHE A 14 -3.07 6.15 -0.02
N SER A 15 -2.51 6.61 -1.14
CA SER A 15 -1.42 5.89 -1.83
C SER A 15 -0.21 5.71 -0.92
N GLN A 16 0.17 6.76 -0.19
CA GLN A 16 1.31 6.74 0.72
C GLN A 16 1.12 5.77 1.89
N SER A 17 -0.12 5.57 2.34
CA SER A 17 -0.40 4.65 3.45
C SER A 17 -0.15 3.17 3.09
N LEU A 18 -0.14 2.84 1.80
CA LEU A 18 -0.03 1.47 1.28
C LEU A 18 1.42 1.07 0.94
N TYR A 19 2.37 1.99 0.97
CA TYR A 19 3.77 1.66 0.69
C TYR A 19 4.39 0.85 1.83
N LEU A 20 5.23 -0.10 1.46
CA LEU A 20 6.12 -0.78 2.40
C LEU A 20 7.40 0.05 2.57
N GLU A 21 7.66 0.51 3.77
CA GLU A 21 8.97 1.09 4.11
C GLU A 21 9.96 -0.03 4.38
N PHE A 22 10.97 -0.16 3.52
CA PHE A 22 12.13 -1.02 3.74
C PHE A 22 13.34 -0.19 4.13
N ASP A 23 14.13 -0.70 5.08
CA ASP A 23 15.37 -0.06 5.47
C ASP A 23 16.39 -0.14 4.32
N ALA A 24 17.18 0.91 4.11
CA ALA A 24 18.17 0.95 3.02
C ALA A 24 19.30 -0.09 3.15
N THR A 25 19.32 -0.86 4.24
CA THR A 25 20.23 -1.98 4.49
C THR A 25 19.66 -3.34 4.09
N GLU A 26 18.41 -3.38 3.64
CA GLU A 26 17.72 -4.58 3.15
C GLU A 26 18.37 -5.13 1.87
N SER A 27 18.06 -6.39 1.54
CA SER A 27 18.60 -7.07 0.37
C SER A 27 18.09 -6.44 -0.94
N ASP A 28 18.81 -6.66 -2.04
CA ASP A 28 18.36 -6.25 -3.38
C ASP A 28 16.96 -6.83 -3.72
N GLU A 29 16.64 -8.00 -3.17
CA GLU A 29 15.35 -8.69 -3.33
C GLU A 29 14.22 -7.93 -2.62
N ALA A 30 14.43 -7.49 -1.37
CA ALA A 30 13.46 -6.67 -0.64
C ALA A 30 13.20 -5.30 -1.30
N ILE A 31 14.21 -4.73 -1.97
CA ILE A 31 14.06 -3.50 -2.75
C ILE A 31 13.17 -3.74 -3.99
N GLU A 32 13.36 -4.86 -4.70
CA GLU A 32 12.51 -5.23 -5.85
C GLU A 32 11.05 -5.49 -5.42
N GLU A 33 10.85 -6.12 -4.27
CA GLU A 33 9.53 -6.34 -3.69
C GLU A 33 8.85 -5.01 -3.30
N ALA A 34 9.58 -4.07 -2.70
CA ALA A 34 9.08 -2.73 -2.40
C ALA A 34 8.54 -2.02 -3.66
N ILE A 35 9.34 -2.01 -4.74
CA ILE A 35 8.98 -1.39 -6.04
C ILE A 35 7.74 -2.08 -6.65
N SER A 36 7.61 -3.39 -6.44
CA SER A 36 6.46 -4.17 -6.91
C SER A 36 5.18 -3.75 -6.18
N VAL A 37 5.23 -3.57 -4.86
CA VAL A 37 4.11 -3.01 -4.08
C VAL A 37 3.77 -1.59 -4.53
N GLU A 38 4.77 -0.74 -4.79
CA GLU A 38 4.50 0.62 -5.28
C GLU A 38 3.74 0.62 -6.61
N SER A 39 4.13 -0.26 -7.52
CA SER A 39 3.49 -0.43 -8.83
C SER A 39 2.04 -0.91 -8.69
N LEU A 40 1.76 -1.81 -7.75
CA LEU A 40 0.40 -2.30 -7.46
C LEU A 40 -0.49 -1.17 -6.91
N VAL A 41 0.05 -0.31 -6.05
CA VAL A 41 -0.68 0.87 -5.54
C VAL A 41 -1.03 1.83 -6.68
N GLU A 42 -0.10 2.10 -7.60
CA GLU A 42 -0.39 2.93 -8.78
C GLU A 42 -1.46 2.29 -9.68
N MET A 43 -1.39 0.98 -9.90
CA MET A 43 -2.41 0.26 -10.66
C MET A 43 -3.79 0.37 -10.01
N MET A 44 -3.90 0.18 -8.69
CA MET A 44 -5.16 0.33 -7.97
C MET A 44 -5.74 1.74 -8.09
N LEU A 45 -4.90 2.78 -8.13
CA LEU A 45 -5.35 4.18 -8.19
C LEU A 45 -5.71 4.67 -9.58
N TYR A 46 -5.01 4.17 -10.60
CA TYR A 46 -5.12 4.68 -11.97
C TYR A 46 -5.73 3.68 -12.96
N SER A 47 -6.09 2.47 -12.51
CA SER A 47 -6.76 1.44 -13.32
C SER A 47 -8.05 0.93 -12.66
N ASP A 48 -8.73 -0.03 -13.31
CA ASP A 48 -9.94 -0.69 -12.79
C ASP A 48 -9.63 -1.80 -11.76
N MET A 49 -8.42 -1.83 -11.20
CA MET A 49 -8.03 -2.79 -10.15
C MET A 49 -8.74 -2.44 -8.84
N THR A 50 -9.40 -3.44 -8.24
CA THR A 50 -10.08 -3.27 -6.96
C THR A 50 -9.11 -3.43 -5.79
N VAL A 51 -9.55 -3.03 -4.59
CA VAL A 51 -8.78 -3.27 -3.36
C VAL A 51 -8.60 -4.77 -3.10
N GLU A 52 -9.60 -5.61 -3.43
CA GLU A 52 -9.46 -7.07 -3.31
C GLU A 52 -8.37 -7.60 -4.25
N ASP A 53 -8.35 -7.16 -5.50
CA ASP A 53 -7.31 -7.54 -6.48
C ASP A 53 -5.91 -7.10 -6.01
N TYR A 54 -5.82 -5.90 -5.42
CA TYR A 54 -4.58 -5.40 -4.83
C TYR A 54 -4.10 -6.30 -3.67
N LEU A 55 -5.00 -6.67 -2.76
CA LEU A 55 -4.67 -7.52 -1.61
C LEU A 55 -4.23 -8.92 -2.05
N GLU A 56 -4.88 -9.51 -3.06
CA GLU A 56 -4.45 -10.79 -3.63
C GLU A 56 -3.07 -10.69 -4.30
N ALA A 57 -2.75 -9.55 -4.91
CA ALA A 57 -1.46 -9.33 -5.57
C ALA A 57 -0.31 -9.01 -4.59
N VAL A 58 -0.61 -8.34 -3.46
CA VAL A 58 0.40 -7.96 -2.46
C VAL A 58 0.71 -9.09 -1.47
N GLU A 59 -0.22 -10.02 -1.24
CA GLU A 59 -0.02 -11.17 -0.35
C GLU A 59 1.24 -12.01 -0.66
N PRO A 60 1.54 -12.42 -1.90
CA PRO A 60 2.78 -13.17 -2.18
C PRO A 60 4.03 -12.35 -1.85
N ILE A 61 4.03 -11.05 -2.17
CA ILE A 61 5.14 -10.12 -1.90
C ILE A 61 5.42 -10.02 -0.39
N LEU A 62 4.34 -9.88 0.40
CA LEU A 62 4.45 -9.85 1.86
C LEU A 62 4.99 -11.17 2.40
N ASN A 63 4.54 -12.31 1.88
CA ASN A 63 5.05 -13.62 2.28
C ASN A 63 6.55 -13.78 1.96
N ASP A 64 7.01 -13.29 0.81
CA ASP A 64 8.42 -13.32 0.42
C ASP A 64 9.28 -12.43 1.35
N CYS A 65 8.68 -11.36 1.89
CA CYS A 65 9.28 -10.49 2.90
C CYS A 65 9.12 -11.00 4.35
N GLU A 66 8.58 -12.21 4.56
CA GLU A 66 8.23 -12.75 5.87
C GLU A 66 7.28 -11.86 6.71
N LEU A 67 6.47 -11.04 6.04
CA LEU A 67 5.48 -10.15 6.63
C LEU A 67 4.08 -10.78 6.63
N LEU A 68 3.34 -10.57 7.72
CA LEU A 68 1.95 -11.00 7.81
C LEU A 68 1.03 -9.94 7.20
N MET A 69 0.05 -10.37 6.40
CA MET A 69 -0.97 -9.50 5.83
C MET A 69 -1.70 -8.68 6.91
N ASP A 70 -2.02 -9.29 8.05
CA ASP A 70 -2.69 -8.61 9.15
C ASP A 70 -1.85 -7.45 9.71
N ASP A 71 -0.54 -7.65 9.88
CA ASP A 71 0.38 -6.62 10.39
C ASP A 71 0.54 -5.48 9.37
N TYR A 72 0.58 -5.83 8.07
CA TYR A 72 0.58 -4.86 6.99
C TYR A 72 -0.70 -4.01 7.01
N LEU A 73 -1.88 -4.63 7.11
CA LEU A 73 -3.16 -3.91 7.16
C LEU A 73 -3.29 -3.00 8.37
N VAL A 74 -2.79 -3.42 9.54
CA VAL A 74 -2.72 -2.55 10.72
C VAL A 74 -1.84 -1.33 10.46
N THR A 75 -0.69 -1.52 9.82
CA THR A 75 0.22 -0.42 9.45
C THR A 75 -0.46 0.56 8.49
N VAL A 76 -1.16 0.04 7.47
CA VAL A 76 -1.94 0.85 6.52
C VAL A 76 -3.03 1.64 7.25
N GLU A 77 -3.77 1.01 8.15
CA GLU A 77 -4.83 1.64 8.95
C GLU A 77 -4.27 2.76 9.84
N ASP A 78 -3.16 2.51 10.52
CA ASP A 78 -2.49 3.50 11.37
C ASP A 78 -2.00 4.70 10.56
N ASN A 79 -1.40 4.46 9.39
CA ASN A 79 -0.96 5.50 8.46
C ASN A 79 -2.16 6.34 7.97
N LEU A 80 -3.25 5.70 7.59
CA LEU A 80 -4.49 6.39 7.18
C LEU A 80 -5.07 7.22 8.32
N CYS A 81 -5.12 6.68 9.53
CA CYS A 81 -5.59 7.40 10.71
C CYS A 81 -4.73 8.62 11.01
N ALA A 82 -3.40 8.49 10.90
CA ALA A 82 -2.47 9.60 11.11
C ALA A 82 -2.67 10.72 10.07
N ILE A 83 -2.85 10.35 8.81
CA ILE A 83 -3.17 11.26 7.70
C ILE A 83 -4.49 11.98 7.96
N LEU A 84 -5.56 11.23 8.25
CA LEU A 84 -6.91 11.75 8.46
C LEU A 84 -7.01 12.65 9.70
N SER A 85 -6.18 12.39 10.72
CA SER A 85 -6.13 13.21 11.94
C SER A 85 -5.31 14.50 11.77
N GLY A 86 -4.51 14.59 10.71
CA GLY A 86 -3.68 15.76 10.39
C GLY A 86 -4.30 16.74 9.38
N ILE A 87 -5.42 16.37 8.75
CA ILE A 87 -6.21 17.18 7.80
C ILE A 87 -7.41 17.81 8.53
#